data_AF-A0A3D3R929-F1
#
_entry.id   AF-A0A3D3R929-F1
#
_cell.length_a   1.000
_cell.length_b   1.000
_cell.length_c   1.000
_cell.angle_alpha   90.00
_cell.angle_beta   90.00
_cell.angle_gamma   90.00
#
_symmetry.space_group_name_H-M   'P 1'
#
loop_
_entity.id
_entity.type
_entity.pdbx_description
1 polymer ?
#
loop_
_entity_poly.entity_id
_entity_poly.type
_entity_poly.pdbx_seq_one_letter_code
_entity_poly.pdbx_strand_id
1 'polypeptide(L)'
;VWQTIVADSPKPSVTLPVSNARSIPVRRAFASFSQSGFPVTASINPASKNQKGWGIAPQFGKPNSAYYILENKPTADTGKQRLLIKLSHNYKDPQYALGHFRLSYTTESKLEPRLKVSDDLLAIVDTKPEDRSPADQNKLAAYYRSIAPALKATRDQIAKLQKARPVYPQLPVMQEYCADKQRETHIMVRGSFLTPGDRVEPAVLSSFNPPPKETPKNRIAVAKWLTDPKNPLTARVAVNRFWSQMFGKGLVVTEEDFGTQGELPSHRQLLDWLA
;
A
#
# COMPACT_ATOMS: atom_id res chain seq x y z
N VAL A 1 -24.01 -88.61 -16.45
CA VAL A 1 -24.02 -87.15 -16.70
C VAL A 1 -24.17 -86.47 -15.35
N TRP A 2 -23.09 -85.94 -14.77
CA TRP A 2 -23.15 -85.12 -13.56
C TRP A 2 -22.71 -83.73 -13.94
N GLN A 3 -23.63 -82.78 -13.84
CA GLN A 3 -23.43 -81.38 -14.19
C GLN A 3 -23.47 -80.60 -12.88
N THR A 4 -22.32 -80.11 -12.42
CA THR A 4 -22.25 -79.19 -11.29
C THR A 4 -22.39 -77.78 -11.83
N ILE A 5 -23.47 -77.09 -11.45
CA ILE A 5 -23.67 -75.68 -11.73
C ILE A 5 -23.15 -74.91 -10.52
N VAL A 6 -22.08 -74.13 -10.72
CA VAL A 6 -21.57 -73.18 -9.73
C VAL A 6 -22.34 -71.87 -9.93
N ALA A 7 -23.25 -71.56 -9.00
CA ALA A 7 -24.18 -70.43 -9.14
C ALA A 7 -23.51 -69.05 -9.00
N ASP A 8 -22.37 -68.97 -8.29
CA ASP A 8 -21.60 -67.72 -8.13
C ASP A 8 -20.10 -68.00 -8.21
N SER A 9 -19.36 -67.15 -8.93
CA SER A 9 -17.90 -67.23 -9.00
C SER A 9 -17.28 -67.13 -7.60
N PRO A 10 -16.31 -68.00 -7.23
CA PRO A 10 -15.62 -67.88 -5.96
C PRO A 10 -14.93 -66.51 -5.87
N LYS A 11 -15.18 -65.77 -4.78
CA LYS A 11 -14.50 -64.51 -4.54
C LYS A 11 -13.00 -64.78 -4.38
N PRO A 12 -12.11 -64.13 -5.14
CA PRO A 12 -10.68 -64.35 -5.01
C PRO A 12 -10.24 -64.03 -3.58
N SER A 13 -9.74 -65.04 -2.86
CA SER A 13 -9.35 -64.92 -1.45
C SER A 13 -8.00 -64.22 -1.25
N VAL A 14 -7.28 -63.90 -2.33
CA VAL A 14 -6.06 -63.11 -2.28
C VAL A 14 -5.96 -62.26 -3.55
N THR A 15 -6.11 -60.94 -3.40
CA THR A 15 -5.58 -60.00 -4.38
C THR A 15 -4.14 -59.75 -3.98
N LEU A 16 -3.17 -60.24 -4.77
CA LEU A 16 -1.77 -59.84 -4.61
C LEU A 16 -1.56 -58.54 -5.41
N PRO A 17 -1.51 -57.36 -4.78
CA PRO A 17 -1.20 -56.14 -5.51
C PRO A 17 0.23 -56.25 -6.05
N VAL A 18 0.39 -56.18 -7.37
CA VAL A 18 1.69 -56.23 -8.06
C VAL A 18 2.52 -54.95 -7.81
N SER A 19 2.08 -54.06 -6.92
CA SER A 19 2.86 -52.91 -6.50
C SER A 19 2.85 -52.78 -4.98
N ASN A 20 4.01 -52.94 -4.37
CA ASN A 20 4.32 -52.39 -3.06
C ASN A 20 4.39 -50.85 -3.14
N ALA A 21 3.33 -50.20 -3.63
CA ALA A 21 3.28 -48.75 -3.76
C ALA A 21 3.33 -48.15 -2.35
N ARG A 22 4.48 -47.57 -2.00
CA ARG A 22 4.67 -46.88 -0.72
C ARG A 22 4.35 -45.40 -0.92
N SER A 23 3.43 -44.88 -0.11
CA SER A 23 3.22 -43.43 -0.04
C SER A 23 4.42 -42.80 0.66
N ILE A 24 5.03 -41.79 0.04
CA ILE A 24 6.10 -41.02 0.65
C ILE A 24 5.49 -39.71 1.15
N PRO A 25 5.36 -39.50 2.47
CA PRO A 25 4.78 -38.28 2.99
C PRO A 25 5.67 -37.06 2.67
N VAL A 26 5.02 -35.93 2.41
CA VAL A 26 5.69 -34.65 2.26
C VAL A 26 5.87 -34.03 3.63
N ARG A 27 7.12 -33.89 4.07
CA ARG A 27 7.48 -33.27 5.35
C ARG A 27 7.22 -31.77 5.34
N ARG A 28 7.57 -31.10 4.24
CA ARG A 28 7.46 -29.64 4.09
C ARG A 28 7.20 -29.22 2.64
N ALA A 29 6.58 -28.06 2.48
CA ALA A 29 6.39 -27.42 1.19
C ALA A 29 6.78 -25.93 1.24
N PHE A 30 7.44 -25.44 0.20
CA PHE A 30 7.82 -24.05 0.00
C PHE A 30 7.43 -23.59 -1.40
N ALA A 31 7.26 -22.30 -1.61
CA ALA A 31 6.97 -21.75 -2.92
C ALA A 31 7.65 -20.40 -3.09
N SER A 32 8.05 -20.08 -4.33
CA SER A 32 8.59 -18.76 -4.68
C SER A 32 7.56 -17.65 -4.41
N PHE A 33 6.27 -17.96 -4.51
CA PHE A 33 5.16 -17.06 -4.17
C PHE A 33 3.95 -17.86 -3.66
N SER A 34 3.15 -17.24 -2.79
CA SER A 34 1.83 -17.77 -2.40
C SER A 34 0.87 -16.60 -2.19
N GLN A 35 -0.31 -16.71 -2.79
CA GLN A 35 -1.42 -15.79 -2.55
C GLN A 35 -1.86 -15.87 -1.08
N SER A 36 -2.25 -14.72 -0.52
CA SER A 36 -2.84 -14.66 0.82
C SER A 36 -4.03 -15.63 0.95
N GLY A 37 -3.99 -16.49 1.96
CA GLY A 37 -5.01 -17.50 2.22
C GLY A 37 -4.89 -18.80 1.41
N PHE A 38 -3.97 -18.89 0.44
CA PHE A 38 -3.72 -20.09 -0.38
C PHE A 38 -2.23 -20.51 -0.36
N PRO A 39 -1.70 -20.87 0.82
CA PRO A 39 -0.30 -21.24 0.96
C PRO A 39 -0.01 -22.60 0.29
N VAL A 40 1.21 -22.79 -0.21
CA VAL A 40 1.64 -24.08 -0.79
C VAL A 40 1.51 -25.26 0.18
N THR A 41 1.59 -25.04 1.49
CA THR A 41 1.37 -26.08 2.50
C THR A 41 -0.05 -26.62 2.52
N ALA A 42 -1.00 -25.94 1.88
CA ALA A 42 -2.36 -26.44 1.75
C ALA A 42 -2.50 -27.50 0.62
N SER A 43 -1.50 -27.65 -0.26
CA SER A 43 -1.55 -28.63 -1.37
C SER A 43 -1.13 -30.06 -0.99
N ILE A 44 -0.58 -30.29 0.20
CA ILE A 44 0.03 -31.58 0.59
C ILE A 44 -0.90 -32.56 1.31
N ASN A 45 -2.11 -32.16 1.70
CA ASN A 45 -3.02 -33.04 2.45
C ASN A 45 -4.41 -33.16 1.81
N PRO A 46 -4.76 -34.31 1.20
CA PRO A 46 -6.04 -34.57 0.53
C PRO A 46 -7.22 -34.91 1.47
N ALA A 47 -7.06 -34.93 2.80
CA ALA A 47 -8.12 -35.36 3.73
C ALA A 47 -9.02 -34.26 4.37
N SER A 48 -8.87 -32.97 4.06
CA SER A 48 -9.66 -31.90 4.70
C SER A 48 -10.82 -31.43 3.83
N LYS A 49 -12.05 -31.52 4.35
CA LYS A 49 -13.29 -31.06 3.71
C LYS A 49 -13.32 -29.55 3.36
N ASN A 50 -12.37 -28.75 3.86
CA ASN A 50 -12.23 -27.31 3.61
C ASN A 50 -10.99 -26.95 2.75
N GLN A 51 -10.56 -27.85 1.87
CA GLN A 51 -9.29 -27.74 1.16
C GLN A 51 -9.16 -26.49 0.29
N LYS A 52 -8.27 -25.61 0.73
CA LYS A 52 -7.64 -24.60 -0.12
C LYS A 52 -6.45 -25.24 -0.81
N GLY A 53 -6.24 -24.95 -2.08
CA GLY A 53 -5.03 -25.33 -2.80
C GLY A 53 -3.91 -24.31 -2.60
N TRP A 54 -2.85 -24.46 -3.40
CA TRP A 54 -1.85 -23.41 -3.60
C TRP A 54 -2.33 -22.42 -4.66
N GLY A 55 -2.22 -21.11 -4.39
CA GLY A 55 -2.62 -20.05 -5.30
C GLY A 55 -1.49 -19.06 -5.55
N ILE A 56 -1.46 -18.49 -6.76
CA ILE A 56 -0.39 -17.58 -7.21
C ILE A 56 -0.88 -16.17 -7.57
N ALA A 57 -2.14 -15.81 -7.32
CA ALA A 57 -2.63 -14.48 -7.66
C ALA A 57 -1.87 -13.38 -6.88
N PRO A 58 -1.45 -12.27 -7.51
CA PRO A 58 -1.71 -11.87 -8.91
C PRO A 58 -0.58 -12.22 -9.90
N GLN A 59 0.38 -13.09 -9.56
CA GLN A 59 1.56 -13.44 -10.38
C GLN A 59 1.24 -14.37 -11.57
N PHE A 60 0.08 -14.21 -12.21
CA PHE A 60 -0.32 -15.02 -13.36
C PHE A 60 0.66 -14.85 -14.52
N GLY A 61 0.89 -15.92 -15.28
CA GLY A 61 1.80 -15.93 -16.44
C GLY A 61 3.30 -15.81 -16.11
N LYS A 62 3.66 -15.64 -14.84
CA LYS A 62 5.07 -15.61 -14.40
C LYS A 62 5.54 -17.00 -13.94
N PRO A 63 6.85 -17.30 -14.09
CA PRO A 63 7.42 -18.51 -13.49
C PRO A 63 7.18 -18.52 -11.97
N ASN A 64 6.53 -19.57 -11.49
CA ASN A 64 6.33 -19.82 -10.07
C ASN A 64 6.72 -21.28 -9.78
N SER A 65 7.41 -21.50 -8.67
CA SER A 65 7.93 -22.81 -8.30
C SER A 65 7.40 -23.22 -6.95
N ALA A 66 6.94 -24.47 -6.85
CA ALA A 66 6.62 -25.13 -5.59
C ALA A 66 7.62 -26.26 -5.34
N TYR A 67 8.14 -26.31 -4.13
CA TYR A 67 9.17 -27.23 -3.68
C TYR A 67 8.59 -28.11 -2.58
N TYR A 68 8.68 -29.41 -2.76
CA TYR A 68 8.16 -30.40 -1.81
C TYR A 68 9.31 -31.24 -1.28
N ILE A 69 9.46 -31.26 0.04
CA ILE A 69 10.50 -32.01 0.73
C ILE A 69 9.87 -33.26 1.29
N LEU A 70 10.33 -34.40 0.80
CA LEU A 70 9.86 -35.71 1.22
C LEU A 70 10.46 -36.07 2.58
N GLU A 71 9.68 -36.72 3.43
CA GLU A 71 10.13 -37.14 4.76
C GLU A 71 11.21 -38.22 4.68
N ASN A 72 11.07 -39.13 3.71
CA ASN A 72 12.03 -40.18 3.42
C ASN A 72 12.49 -40.06 1.97
N LYS A 73 13.77 -40.39 1.73
CA LYS A 73 14.24 -40.59 0.36
C LYS A 73 13.45 -41.74 -0.26
N PRO A 74 13.03 -41.65 -1.53
CA PRO A 74 12.55 -42.82 -2.26
C PRO A 74 13.72 -43.82 -2.32
N THR A 75 13.75 -44.82 -1.44
CA THR A 75 14.82 -45.81 -1.42
C THR A 75 14.50 -46.94 -2.40
N ALA A 76 15.51 -47.33 -3.15
CA ALA A 76 15.49 -48.54 -3.95
C ALA A 76 15.99 -49.71 -3.09
N ASP A 77 15.09 -50.64 -2.75
CA ASP A 77 15.50 -51.92 -2.15
C ASP A 77 16.00 -52.91 -3.23
N THR A 78 15.68 -52.69 -4.53
CA THR A 78 16.37 -53.20 -5.74
C THR A 78 15.56 -52.82 -7.00
N GLY A 79 16.23 -52.61 -8.15
CA GLY A 79 15.59 -52.47 -9.48
C GLY A 79 15.10 -51.07 -9.90
N LYS A 80 14.49 -50.98 -11.09
CA LYS A 80 13.90 -49.74 -11.64
C LYS A 80 12.55 -49.45 -10.95
N GLN A 81 12.43 -48.28 -10.31
CA GLN A 81 11.18 -47.84 -9.68
C GLN A 81 10.42 -46.83 -10.55
N ARG A 82 9.11 -46.74 -10.33
CA ARG A 82 8.25 -45.70 -10.91
C ARG A 82 7.79 -44.77 -9.81
N LEU A 83 8.06 -43.47 -9.96
CA LEU A 83 7.50 -42.42 -9.11
C LEU A 83 6.19 -41.95 -9.71
N LEU A 84 5.08 -42.11 -8.97
CA LEU A 84 3.78 -41.59 -9.36
C LEU A 84 3.54 -40.25 -8.65
N ILE A 85 3.39 -39.18 -9.43
CA ILE A 85 3.02 -37.85 -8.92
C ILE A 85 1.59 -37.57 -9.39
N LYS A 86 0.67 -37.37 -8.44
CA LYS A 86 -0.72 -37.01 -8.72
C LYS A 86 -0.93 -35.54 -8.41
N LEU A 87 -1.22 -34.75 -9.43
CA LEU A 87 -1.67 -33.36 -9.29
C LEU A 87 -3.20 -33.35 -9.37
N SER A 88 -3.86 -32.63 -8.46
CA SER A 88 -5.33 -32.53 -8.43
C SER A 88 -5.74 -31.06 -8.49
N HIS A 89 -6.38 -30.67 -9.59
CA HIS A 89 -6.86 -29.31 -9.82
C HIS A 89 -8.36 -29.28 -9.57
N ASN A 90 -8.76 -29.08 -8.32
CA ASN A 90 -10.16 -29.17 -7.90
C ASN A 90 -10.84 -27.78 -7.75
N TYR A 91 -10.16 -26.71 -8.17
CA TYR A 91 -10.75 -25.37 -8.13
C TYR A 91 -11.79 -25.23 -9.24
N LYS A 92 -12.92 -24.58 -8.94
CA LYS A 92 -14.10 -24.57 -9.80
C LYS A 92 -13.87 -23.90 -11.16
N ASP A 93 -12.93 -22.98 -11.20
CA ASP A 93 -12.65 -22.18 -12.38
C ASP A 93 -11.41 -22.71 -13.11
N PRO A 94 -11.57 -23.25 -14.35
CA PRO A 94 -10.50 -23.91 -15.09
C PRO A 94 -9.35 -22.97 -15.48
N GLN A 95 -9.56 -21.64 -15.48
CA GLN A 95 -8.50 -20.69 -15.82
C GLN A 95 -7.34 -20.68 -14.80
N TYR A 96 -7.54 -21.28 -13.62
CA TYR A 96 -6.53 -21.40 -12.57
C TYR A 96 -5.82 -22.77 -12.53
N ALA A 97 -6.08 -23.65 -13.51
CA ALA A 97 -5.36 -24.91 -13.65
C ALA A 97 -3.91 -24.67 -14.14
N LEU A 98 -2.98 -25.55 -13.75
CA LEU A 98 -1.62 -25.53 -14.31
C LEU A 98 -1.65 -26.01 -15.76
N GLY A 99 -1.41 -25.10 -16.72
CA GLY A 99 -1.33 -25.43 -18.14
C GLY A 99 0.05 -25.96 -18.56
N HIS A 100 1.12 -25.25 -18.19
CA HIS A 100 2.50 -25.63 -18.50
C HIS A 100 3.30 -25.78 -17.22
N PHE A 101 3.87 -26.95 -16.98
CA PHE A 101 4.71 -27.21 -15.82
C PHE A 101 5.90 -28.11 -16.17
N ARG A 102 6.93 -28.04 -15.34
CA ARG A 102 8.10 -28.92 -15.38
C ARG A 102 8.25 -29.54 -14.00
N LEU A 103 8.61 -30.83 -13.97
CA LEU A 103 9.01 -31.52 -12.75
C LEU A 103 10.53 -31.68 -12.75
N SER A 104 11.14 -31.45 -11.60
CA SER A 104 12.58 -31.60 -11.39
C SER A 104 12.79 -32.04 -9.94
N TYR A 105 13.91 -32.72 -9.69
CA TYR A 105 14.26 -33.18 -8.36
C TYR A 105 15.74 -32.90 -8.08
N THR A 106 16.08 -32.84 -6.79
CA THR A 106 17.45 -32.67 -6.31
C THR A 106 17.59 -33.39 -4.98
N THR A 107 18.81 -33.82 -4.67
CA THR A 107 19.18 -34.43 -3.40
C THR A 107 19.92 -33.44 -2.48
N GLU A 108 20.10 -32.20 -2.92
CA GLU A 108 20.82 -31.17 -2.15
C GLU A 108 19.99 -30.68 -0.95
N SER A 109 20.51 -30.90 0.25
CA SER A 109 19.84 -30.58 1.52
C SER A 109 19.94 -29.10 1.91
N LYS A 110 20.91 -28.36 1.37
CA LYS A 110 21.16 -26.94 1.72
C LYS A 110 20.24 -25.94 1.02
N LEU A 111 19.30 -26.39 0.19
CA LEU A 111 18.42 -25.50 -0.56
C LEU A 111 17.33 -24.85 0.32
N GLU A 112 16.89 -25.49 1.41
CA GLU A 112 15.74 -25.01 2.19
C GLU A 112 15.76 -23.53 2.59
N PRO A 113 16.90 -22.96 3.07
CA PRO A 113 16.95 -21.55 3.42
C PRO A 113 16.83 -20.63 2.20
N ARG A 114 17.41 -21.02 1.04
CA ARG A 114 17.31 -20.24 -0.21
C ARG A 114 15.89 -20.25 -0.75
N LEU A 115 15.14 -21.35 -0.58
CA LEU A 115 13.75 -21.48 -1.03
C LEU A 115 12.74 -20.59 -0.27
N LYS A 116 13.14 -19.99 0.86
CA LYS A 116 12.30 -19.06 1.64
C LYS A 116 12.50 -17.59 1.25
N VAL A 117 13.46 -17.33 0.38
CA VAL A 117 13.84 -15.99 -0.07
C VAL A 117 13.34 -15.83 -1.51
N SER A 118 12.84 -14.65 -1.87
CA SER A 118 12.37 -14.39 -3.24
C SER A 118 13.54 -14.37 -4.23
N ASP A 119 13.27 -14.71 -5.49
CA ASP A 119 14.28 -14.71 -6.56
C ASP A 119 14.97 -13.34 -6.74
N ASP A 120 14.23 -12.23 -6.57
CA ASP A 120 14.78 -10.86 -6.58
C ASP A 120 15.84 -10.66 -5.49
N LEU A 121 15.58 -11.12 -4.27
CA LEU A 121 16.52 -11.01 -3.16
C LEU A 121 17.70 -11.97 -3.34
N LEU A 122 17.49 -13.16 -3.90
CA LEU A 122 18.55 -14.10 -4.22
C LEU A 122 19.50 -13.53 -5.28
N ALA A 123 18.98 -12.91 -6.35
CA ALA A 123 19.79 -12.25 -7.36
C ALA A 123 20.67 -11.13 -6.77
N ILE A 124 20.14 -10.38 -5.80
CA ILE A 124 20.93 -9.37 -5.08
C ILE A 124 22.00 -10.03 -4.20
N VAL A 125 21.68 -11.13 -3.50
CA VAL A 125 22.64 -11.85 -2.65
C VAL A 125 23.77 -12.47 -3.49
N ASP A 126 23.47 -12.94 -4.69
CA ASP A 126 24.44 -13.51 -5.63
C ASP A 126 25.35 -12.44 -6.27
N THR A 127 24.97 -11.16 -6.17
CA THR A 127 25.82 -10.02 -6.54
C THR A 127 26.82 -9.73 -5.40
N LYS A 128 28.10 -9.45 -5.75
CA LYS A 128 29.14 -9.12 -4.77
C LYS A 128 28.73 -7.89 -3.93
N PRO A 129 29.04 -7.83 -2.62
CA PRO A 129 28.64 -6.71 -1.76
C PRO A 129 29.03 -5.33 -2.29
N GLU A 130 30.17 -5.22 -2.95
CA GLU A 130 30.73 -3.99 -3.52
C GLU A 130 29.96 -3.49 -4.75
N ASP A 131 29.31 -4.40 -5.47
CA ASP A 131 28.60 -4.11 -6.73
C ASP A 131 27.09 -3.85 -6.51
N ARG A 132 26.60 -3.92 -5.25
CA ARG A 132 25.18 -3.73 -4.94
C ARG A 132 24.80 -2.26 -4.94
N SER A 133 23.75 -1.92 -5.67
CA SER A 133 23.21 -0.55 -5.68
C SER A 133 22.65 -0.16 -4.30
N PRO A 134 22.51 1.16 -4.00
CA PRO A 134 21.85 1.60 -2.76
C PRO A 134 20.41 1.07 -2.62
N ALA A 135 19.70 0.89 -3.73
CA ALA A 135 18.35 0.31 -3.73
C ALA A 135 18.37 -1.17 -3.30
N ASP A 136 19.36 -1.94 -3.77
CA ASP A 136 19.52 -3.35 -3.43
C ASP A 136 19.88 -3.56 -1.97
N GLN A 137 20.78 -2.72 -1.45
CA GLN A 137 21.13 -2.70 -0.03
C GLN A 137 19.90 -2.41 0.83
N ASN A 138 19.09 -1.44 0.43
CA ASN A 138 17.84 -1.10 1.12
C ASN A 138 16.83 -2.26 1.09
N LYS A 139 16.67 -2.94 -0.05
CA LYS A 139 15.80 -4.13 -0.17
C LYS A 139 16.25 -5.26 0.76
N LEU A 140 17.53 -5.60 0.76
CA LEU A 140 18.09 -6.63 1.65
C LEU A 140 17.90 -6.26 3.12
N ALA A 141 18.22 -5.02 3.49
CA ALA A 141 18.07 -4.55 4.85
C ALA A 141 16.60 -4.59 5.31
N ALA A 142 15.66 -4.20 4.44
CA ALA A 142 14.23 -4.30 4.72
C ALA A 142 13.78 -5.74 4.96
N TYR A 143 14.18 -6.68 4.09
CA TYR A 143 13.87 -8.10 4.28
C TYR A 143 14.49 -8.66 5.56
N TYR A 144 15.78 -8.40 5.80
CA TYR A 144 16.46 -8.87 7.01
C TYR A 144 15.77 -8.36 8.29
N ARG A 145 15.38 -7.07 8.32
CA ARG A 145 14.64 -6.49 9.45
C ARG A 145 13.31 -7.20 9.75
N SER A 146 12.69 -7.79 8.73
CA SER A 146 11.44 -8.52 8.86
C SER A 146 11.59 -9.93 9.47
N ILE A 147 12.79 -10.53 9.40
CA ILE A 147 13.01 -11.92 9.85
C ILE A 147 13.97 -12.03 11.04
N ALA A 148 14.83 -11.03 11.27
CA ALA A 148 15.89 -11.09 12.26
C ALA A 148 15.32 -11.38 13.67
N PRO A 149 15.81 -12.43 14.36
CA PRO A 149 15.36 -12.76 15.72
C PRO A 149 15.57 -11.61 16.71
N ALA A 150 16.70 -10.90 16.60
CA ALA A 150 17.04 -9.76 17.44
C ALA A 150 16.01 -8.61 17.35
N LEU A 151 15.29 -8.49 16.23
CA LEU A 151 14.29 -7.44 15.99
C LEU A 151 12.86 -7.89 16.27
N LYS A 152 12.66 -9.15 16.72
CA LYS A 152 11.31 -9.68 16.99
C LYS A 152 10.58 -8.84 18.05
N ALA A 153 11.24 -8.53 19.17
CA ALA A 153 10.64 -7.74 20.24
C ALA A 153 10.16 -6.35 19.75
N THR A 154 11.01 -5.65 18.98
CA THR A 154 10.67 -4.36 18.40
C THR A 154 9.51 -4.46 17.39
N ARG A 155 9.51 -5.48 16.52
CA ARG A 155 8.41 -5.70 15.57
C ARG A 155 7.09 -5.98 16.28
N ASP A 156 7.12 -6.79 17.34
CA ASP A 156 5.93 -7.09 18.14
C ASP A 156 5.38 -5.82 18.82
N GLN A 157 6.26 -4.95 19.33
CA GLN A 157 5.88 -3.66 19.90
C GLN A 157 5.27 -2.71 18.85
N ILE A 158 5.88 -2.61 17.65
CA ILE A 158 5.34 -1.82 16.54
C ILE A 158 3.96 -2.34 16.14
N ALA A 159 3.81 -3.67 15.98
CA ALA A 159 2.53 -4.27 15.63
C ALA A 159 1.45 -4.02 16.71
N LYS A 160 1.84 -4.05 17.99
CA LYS A 160 0.94 -3.69 19.10
C LYS A 160 0.49 -2.23 19.02
N LEU A 161 1.42 -1.30 18.80
CA LEU A 161 1.12 0.13 18.69
C LEU A 161 0.28 0.45 17.45
N GLN A 162 0.55 -0.20 16.32
CA GLN A 162 -0.24 -0.06 15.10
C GLN A 162 -1.69 -0.53 15.31
N LYS A 163 -1.90 -1.64 16.02
CA LYS A 163 -3.24 -2.13 16.38
C LYS A 163 -3.95 -1.23 17.40
N ALA A 164 -3.19 -0.62 18.31
CA ALA A 164 -3.70 0.31 19.31
C ALA A 164 -3.92 1.72 18.78
N ARG A 165 -3.58 1.99 17.50
CA ARG A 165 -3.73 3.32 16.91
C ARG A 165 -5.23 3.68 16.87
N PRO A 166 -5.65 4.76 17.54
CA PRO A 166 -7.03 5.21 17.46
C PRO A 166 -7.37 5.56 16.01
N VAL A 167 -8.57 5.17 15.60
CA VAL A 167 -9.13 5.56 14.30
C VAL A 167 -9.60 6.99 14.45
N TYR A 168 -8.82 7.93 13.92
CA TYR A 168 -9.26 9.31 13.81
C TYR A 168 -10.22 9.47 12.63
N PRO A 169 -11.32 10.22 12.78
CA PRO A 169 -12.10 10.61 11.62
C PRO A 169 -11.19 11.36 10.64
N GLN A 170 -11.19 10.95 9.37
CA GLN A 170 -10.50 11.70 8.35
C GLN A 170 -11.31 12.96 8.06
N LEU A 171 -10.74 14.11 8.41
CA LEU A 171 -11.32 15.41 8.10
C LEU A 171 -10.66 15.93 6.82
N PRO A 172 -11.46 16.36 5.81
CA PRO A 172 -10.89 17.05 4.68
C PRO A 172 -10.27 18.36 5.17
N VAL A 173 -9.01 18.59 4.81
CA VAL A 173 -8.31 19.85 5.07
C VAL A 173 -8.09 20.58 3.76
N MET A 174 -8.18 21.90 3.80
CA MET A 174 -7.79 22.74 2.67
C MET A 174 -6.28 22.91 2.70
N GLN A 175 -5.61 22.44 1.66
CA GLN A 175 -4.17 22.57 1.49
C GLN A 175 -3.87 23.11 0.09
N GLU A 176 -2.87 23.99 -0.01
CA GLU A 176 -2.39 24.48 -1.29
C GLU A 176 -1.71 23.33 -2.05
N TYR A 177 -2.04 23.17 -3.33
CA TYR A 177 -1.42 22.17 -4.19
C TYR A 177 0.06 22.53 -4.44
N CYS A 178 0.90 21.49 -4.53
CA CYS A 178 2.28 21.62 -5.02
C CYS A 178 2.29 22.24 -6.41
N ALA A 179 3.39 22.93 -6.76
CA ALA A 179 3.50 23.71 -8.00
C ALA A 179 3.17 22.90 -9.28
N ASP A 180 3.50 21.61 -9.31
CA ASP A 180 3.22 20.69 -10.42
C ASP A 180 1.74 20.30 -10.56
N LYS A 181 0.91 20.63 -9.56
CA LYS A 181 -0.52 20.30 -9.47
C LYS A 181 -1.41 21.53 -9.33
N GLN A 182 -0.85 22.73 -9.41
CA GLN A 182 -1.64 23.96 -9.37
C GLN A 182 -2.47 24.10 -10.64
N ARG A 183 -3.71 24.57 -10.49
CA ARG A 183 -4.63 24.76 -11.61
C ARG A 183 -4.21 26.00 -12.38
N GLU A 184 -4.08 25.85 -13.70
CA GLU A 184 -3.86 26.99 -14.60
C GLU A 184 -5.11 27.87 -14.66
N THR A 185 -4.91 29.19 -14.59
CA THR A 185 -5.99 30.17 -14.62
C THR A 185 -5.90 31.01 -15.89
N HIS A 186 -7.03 31.24 -16.55
CA HIS A 186 -7.13 31.99 -17.79
C HIS A 186 -8.12 33.15 -17.67
N ILE A 187 -7.89 34.21 -18.44
CA ILE A 187 -8.90 35.26 -18.65
C ILE A 187 -10.03 34.67 -19.50
N MET A 188 -11.27 34.79 -19.03
CA MET A 188 -12.44 34.31 -19.78
C MET A 188 -12.94 35.39 -20.72
N VAL A 189 -12.82 35.16 -22.04
CA VAL A 189 -13.21 36.15 -23.05
C VAL A 189 -14.71 36.38 -22.97
N ARG A 190 -15.11 37.63 -22.70
CA ARG A 190 -16.52 38.02 -22.46
C ARG A 190 -17.18 37.22 -21.32
N GLY A 191 -16.40 36.69 -20.37
CA GLY A 191 -16.89 35.86 -19.27
C GLY A 191 -17.29 34.43 -19.66
N SER A 192 -17.07 34.01 -20.91
CA SER A 192 -17.37 32.65 -21.36
C SER A 192 -16.32 31.66 -20.87
N PHE A 193 -16.71 30.68 -20.05
CA PHE A 193 -15.82 29.60 -19.58
C PHE A 193 -15.41 28.63 -20.70
N LEU A 194 -16.10 28.65 -21.85
CA LEU A 194 -15.78 27.86 -23.04
C LEU A 194 -14.73 28.54 -23.93
N THR A 195 -14.40 29.79 -23.64
CA THR A 195 -13.47 30.59 -24.45
C THR A 195 -12.35 31.13 -23.56
N PRO A 196 -11.45 30.25 -23.09
CA PRO A 196 -10.28 30.68 -22.33
C PRO A 196 -9.35 31.49 -23.24
N GLY A 197 -8.99 32.69 -22.77
CA GLY A 197 -7.94 33.53 -23.35
C GLY A 197 -6.61 33.30 -22.67
N ASP A 198 -5.82 34.36 -22.51
CA ASP A 198 -4.46 34.28 -21.98
C ASP A 198 -4.41 33.70 -20.57
N ARG A 199 -3.37 32.89 -20.33
CA ARG A 199 -3.02 32.40 -19.00
C ARG A 199 -2.58 33.56 -18.12
N VAL A 200 -3.01 33.55 -16.87
CA VAL A 200 -2.64 34.54 -15.87
C VAL A 200 -2.08 33.88 -14.63
N GLU A 201 -1.17 34.61 -13.98
CA GLU A 201 -0.58 34.22 -12.72
C GLU A 201 -1.08 35.12 -11.59
N PRO A 202 -1.14 34.64 -10.34
CA PRO A 202 -1.44 35.47 -9.19
C PRO A 202 -0.55 36.71 -9.09
N ALA A 203 -1.16 37.87 -8.94
CA ALA A 203 -0.47 39.15 -8.84
C ALA A 203 -1.25 40.16 -7.99
N VAL A 204 -0.58 41.25 -7.62
CA VAL A 204 -1.17 42.42 -6.96
C VAL A 204 -1.46 43.47 -8.03
N LEU A 205 -2.52 44.27 -7.86
CA LEU A 205 -2.81 45.38 -8.76
C LEU A 205 -1.64 46.37 -8.78
N SER A 206 -1.28 46.86 -9.97
CA SER A 206 -0.20 47.82 -10.15
C SER A 206 -0.42 49.15 -9.43
N SER A 207 -1.67 49.49 -9.10
CA SER A 207 -2.04 50.68 -8.33
C SER A 207 -1.68 50.58 -6.84
N PHE A 208 -1.37 49.38 -6.32
CA PHE A 208 -0.93 49.23 -4.94
C PHE A 208 0.60 49.36 -4.84
N ASN A 209 1.07 49.67 -3.62
CA ASN A 209 2.49 49.63 -3.34
C ASN A 209 3.05 48.22 -3.57
N PRO A 210 4.26 48.10 -4.16
CA PRO A 210 4.85 46.79 -4.40
C PRO A 210 5.08 46.08 -3.07
N PRO A 211 4.79 44.78 -2.97
CA PRO A 211 5.07 44.01 -1.76
C PRO A 211 6.60 43.91 -1.56
N PRO A 212 7.06 43.62 -0.33
CA PRO A 212 8.46 43.33 -0.06
C PRO A 212 9.00 42.26 -1.01
N LYS A 213 10.30 42.36 -1.34
CA LYS A 213 10.98 41.35 -2.16
C LYS A 213 10.77 39.97 -1.54
N GLU A 214 10.57 38.97 -2.40
CA GLU A 214 10.31 37.56 -2.03
C GLU A 214 8.98 37.27 -1.32
N THR A 215 8.04 38.22 -1.28
CA THR A 215 6.68 37.93 -0.80
C THR A 215 5.98 36.98 -1.78
N PRO A 216 5.50 35.80 -1.33
CA PRO A 216 4.73 34.90 -2.18
C PRO A 216 3.48 35.62 -2.72
N LYS A 217 3.19 35.46 -4.01
CA LYS A 217 2.00 36.08 -4.63
C LYS A 217 0.78 35.18 -4.47
N ASN A 218 0.40 34.85 -3.24
CA ASN A 218 -0.73 33.96 -2.97
C ASN A 218 -1.67 34.53 -1.90
N ARG A 219 -2.84 33.89 -1.74
CA ARG A 219 -3.88 34.37 -0.81
C ARG A 219 -3.41 34.42 0.64
N ILE A 220 -2.51 33.51 1.04
CA ILE A 220 -1.98 33.51 2.41
C ILE A 220 -1.06 34.71 2.67
N ALA A 221 -0.29 35.15 1.67
CA ALA A 221 0.50 36.37 1.81
C ALA A 221 -0.38 37.62 1.95
N VAL A 222 -1.48 37.70 1.18
CA VAL A 222 -2.46 38.79 1.32
C VAL A 222 -3.13 38.76 2.69
N ALA A 223 -3.53 37.59 3.18
CA ALA A 223 -4.12 37.45 4.51
C ALA A 223 -3.17 37.93 5.61
N LYS A 224 -1.89 37.51 5.55
CA LYS A 224 -0.85 37.95 6.49
C LYS A 224 -0.59 39.45 6.43
N TRP A 225 -0.60 40.05 5.23
CA TRP A 225 -0.45 41.49 5.06
C TRP A 225 -1.65 42.28 5.60
N LEU A 226 -2.87 41.80 5.37
CA LEU A 226 -4.09 42.41 5.90
C LEU A 226 -4.11 42.41 7.43
N THR A 227 -3.63 41.33 8.07
CA THR A 227 -3.61 41.19 9.53
C THR A 227 -2.25 41.49 10.15
N ASP A 228 -1.34 42.15 9.43
CA ASP A 228 -0.03 42.53 9.96
C ASP A 228 -0.21 43.59 11.06
N PRO A 229 0.43 43.48 12.24
CA PRO A 229 0.38 44.51 13.28
C PRO A 229 0.83 45.91 12.82
N LYS A 230 1.61 46.00 11.74
CA LYS A 230 2.02 47.27 11.13
C LYS A 230 0.94 47.88 10.23
N ASN A 231 -0.14 47.17 9.97
CA ASN A 231 -1.31 47.66 9.25
C ASN A 231 -2.43 48.02 10.25
N PRO A 232 -2.48 49.27 10.77
CA PRO A 232 -3.43 49.65 11.81
C PRO A 232 -4.87 49.71 11.31
N LEU A 233 -5.11 49.76 9.99
CA LEU A 233 -6.45 49.96 9.45
C LEU A 233 -7.37 48.79 9.79
N THR A 234 -6.89 47.56 9.59
CA THR A 234 -7.68 46.34 9.86
C THR A 234 -8.08 46.26 11.33
N ALA A 235 -7.13 46.51 12.24
CA ALA A 235 -7.38 46.48 13.67
C ALA A 235 -8.34 47.60 14.11
N ARG A 236 -8.14 48.84 13.64
CA ARG A 236 -9.02 49.98 13.96
C ARG A 236 -10.46 49.76 13.49
N VAL A 237 -10.64 49.24 12.27
CA VAL A 237 -11.98 48.94 11.73
C VAL A 237 -12.66 47.86 12.59
N ALA A 238 -11.94 46.78 12.92
CA ALA A 238 -12.47 45.70 13.74
C ALA A 238 -12.86 46.18 15.15
N VAL A 239 -11.97 46.90 15.83
CA VAL A 239 -12.21 47.50 17.16
C VAL A 239 -13.42 48.43 17.12
N ASN A 240 -13.53 49.29 16.12
CA ASN A 240 -14.65 50.22 16.02
C ASN A 240 -15.98 49.49 15.83
N ARG A 241 -16.02 48.41 15.03
CA ARG A 241 -17.20 47.56 14.87
C ARG A 241 -17.59 46.88 16.18
N PHE A 242 -16.63 46.33 16.92
CA PHE A 242 -16.91 45.75 18.24
C PHE A 242 -17.38 46.80 19.24
N TRP A 243 -16.75 47.98 19.25
CA TRP A 243 -17.17 49.10 20.08
C TRP A 243 -18.62 49.51 19.78
N SER A 244 -18.96 49.68 18.50
CA SER A 244 -20.31 50.04 18.09
C SER A 244 -21.34 48.98 18.48
N GLN A 245 -21.01 47.69 18.33
CA GLN A 245 -21.88 46.60 18.78
C GLN A 245 -22.15 46.62 20.29
N MET A 246 -21.19 47.07 21.09
CA MET A 246 -21.34 47.14 22.55
C MET A 246 -22.02 48.43 23.04
N PHE A 247 -21.74 49.57 22.42
CA PHE A 247 -22.15 50.89 22.90
C PHE A 247 -23.18 51.60 22.01
N GLY A 248 -23.60 50.97 20.90
CA GLY A 248 -24.58 51.50 19.95
C GLY A 248 -24.07 52.60 19.02
N LYS A 249 -22.82 53.07 19.19
CA LYS A 249 -22.17 54.06 18.33
C LYS A 249 -20.66 53.83 18.31
N GLY A 250 -20.07 53.73 17.12
CA GLY A 250 -18.62 53.63 16.94
C GLY A 250 -17.86 54.89 17.36
N LEU A 251 -16.56 54.73 17.66
CA LEU A 251 -15.61 55.84 17.83
C LEU A 251 -15.48 56.65 16.54
N VAL A 252 -15.52 55.96 15.40
CA VAL A 252 -15.80 56.50 14.06
C VAL A 252 -17.24 56.13 13.73
N VAL A 253 -18.07 57.14 13.43
CA VAL A 253 -19.52 56.93 13.20
C VAL A 253 -19.78 56.25 11.86
N THR A 254 -18.98 56.57 10.84
CA THR A 254 -19.05 55.95 9.50
C THR A 254 -18.31 54.61 9.49
N GLU A 255 -18.95 53.56 10.00
CA GLU A 255 -18.32 52.23 10.13
C GLU A 255 -17.78 51.64 8.81
N GLU A 256 -18.40 52.00 7.68
CA GLU A 256 -18.05 51.49 6.36
C GLU A 256 -16.99 52.34 5.63
N ASP A 257 -16.57 53.48 6.21
CA ASP A 257 -15.56 54.35 5.61
C ASP A 257 -14.61 54.95 6.66
N PHE A 258 -13.37 54.44 6.64
CA PHE A 258 -12.24 54.93 7.43
C PHE A 258 -11.26 55.78 6.60
N GLY A 259 -11.63 56.08 5.36
CA GLY A 259 -10.90 56.89 4.41
C GLY A 259 -11.32 58.36 4.46
N THR A 260 -11.12 59.07 3.36
CA THR A 260 -11.29 60.52 3.29
C THR A 260 -12.75 60.99 3.24
N GLN A 261 -13.71 60.09 2.99
CA GLN A 261 -15.13 60.40 2.99
C GLN A 261 -15.83 60.02 4.30
N GLY A 262 -15.11 59.37 5.23
CA GLY A 262 -15.58 59.04 6.57
C GLY A 262 -15.45 60.18 7.57
N GLU A 263 -16.17 60.06 8.68
CA GLU A 263 -16.02 60.96 9.83
C GLU A 263 -14.71 60.67 10.59
N LEU A 264 -14.13 61.70 11.20
CA LEU A 264 -12.95 61.53 12.05
C LEU A 264 -13.32 60.80 13.37
N PRO A 265 -12.40 60.01 13.94
CA PRO A 265 -12.63 59.35 15.21
C PRO A 265 -12.81 60.39 16.33
N SER A 266 -13.88 60.24 17.11
CA SER A 266 -14.16 61.07 18.29
C SER A 266 -13.01 61.04 19.30
N HIS A 267 -12.39 59.88 19.51
CA HIS A 267 -11.26 59.67 20.43
C HIS A 267 -10.16 58.85 19.77
N ARG A 268 -9.33 59.50 18.95
CA ARG A 268 -8.28 58.83 18.18
C ARG A 268 -7.27 58.05 19.04
N GLN A 269 -6.83 58.62 20.16
CA GLN A 269 -5.85 57.96 21.04
C GLN A 269 -6.40 56.67 21.65
N LEU A 270 -7.70 56.65 21.99
CA LEU A 270 -8.36 55.45 22.51
C LEU A 270 -8.47 54.39 21.40
N LEU A 271 -8.86 54.78 20.20
CA LEU A 271 -8.92 53.89 19.05
C LEU A 271 -7.55 53.28 18.73
N ASP A 272 -6.49 54.09 18.79
CA ASP A 272 -5.10 53.65 18.57
C ASP A 272 -4.57 52.77 19.70
N TRP A 273 -5.06 52.93 20.92
CA TRP A 273 -4.68 52.09 22.05
C TRP A 273 -5.36 50.71 22.02
N LEU A 274 -6.58 50.65 21.48
CA LEU A 274 -7.37 49.41 21.37
C LEU A 274 -6.98 48.54 20.16
N ALA A 275 -6.36 49.13 19.13
CA ALA A 275 -6.05 48.51 17.83
C ALA A 275 -4.57 48.11 17.72
#